data_AF-A0A1X7EW06-F1
#
_entry.id   AF-A0A1X7EW06-F1
#
_cell.length_a   1.000
_cell.length_b   1.000
_cell.length_c   1.000
_cell.angle_alpha   90.00
_cell.angle_beta   90.00
_cell.angle_gamma   90.00
#
_symmetry.space_group_name_H-M   'P 1'
#
loop_
_entity.id
_entity.type
_entity.pdbx_description
1 polymer ?
#
loop_
_entity_poly.entity_id
_entity_poly.type
_entity_poly.pdbx_seq_one_letter_code
_entity_poly.pdbx_strand_id
1 'polypeptide(L)'
;MTPTERQTKAPPADARAPCPQGRISESTTTRDGVEILDITNYVPFFLSSINNALSRGASNLYRERFGIGISEWRTVSMLAIEPGITAARICEVINLDKAAASRALATLDELGYLDSVSSEKDPRKRLWWLNEKGYELHAKIIRIALRREETLIEGADPDDLEAAIRVMRLMMKNVRKL
;
A
#
# COMPACT_ATOMS: atom_id res chain seq x y z
N MET A 1 -42.16 -35.42 25.32
CA MET A 1 -41.47 -34.81 24.16
C MET A 1 -40.88 -33.50 24.65
N THR A 2 -39.57 -33.49 24.91
CA THR A 2 -38.83 -32.33 25.42
C THR A 2 -37.62 -32.16 24.50
N PRO A 3 -37.30 -30.96 24.00
CA PRO A 3 -36.33 -30.82 22.90
C PRO A 3 -34.91 -30.99 23.41
N THR A 4 -34.17 -31.90 22.79
CA THR A 4 -32.74 -32.12 23.01
C THR A 4 -31.94 -30.89 22.54
N GLU A 5 -31.32 -30.18 23.50
CA GLU A 5 -30.34 -29.14 23.25
C GLU A 5 -29.17 -29.69 22.41
N ARG A 6 -28.94 -29.12 21.23
CA ARG A 6 -27.71 -29.35 20.47
C ARG A 6 -26.60 -28.53 21.11
N GLN A 7 -25.75 -29.19 21.89
CA GLN A 7 -24.46 -28.62 22.28
C GLN A 7 -23.55 -28.56 21.05
N THR A 8 -23.31 -27.36 20.53
CA THR A 8 -22.20 -27.06 19.63
C THR A 8 -20.91 -27.02 20.46
N LYS A 9 -20.21 -28.15 20.49
CA LYS A 9 -18.87 -28.30 21.07
C LYS A 9 -17.89 -27.35 20.36
N ALA A 10 -17.32 -26.40 21.10
CA ALA A 10 -16.22 -25.58 20.59
C ALA A 10 -15.01 -26.46 20.21
N PRO A 11 -14.29 -26.18 19.11
CA PRO A 11 -13.14 -26.99 18.71
C PRO A 11 -11.95 -26.78 19.67
N PRO A 12 -11.08 -27.80 19.84
CA PRO A 12 -9.93 -27.72 20.73
C PRO A 12 -8.88 -26.72 20.22
N ALA A 13 -8.22 -26.06 21.17
CA ALA A 13 -7.16 -25.10 20.94
C ALA A 13 -5.81 -25.84 20.81
N ASP A 14 -5.49 -26.39 19.64
CA ASP A 14 -4.11 -26.52 19.19
C ASP A 14 -4.04 -26.82 17.68
N ALA A 15 -3.05 -26.24 17.00
CA ALA A 15 -2.79 -26.27 15.55
C ALA A 15 -3.76 -25.47 14.63
N ARG A 16 -3.78 -24.14 14.75
CA ARG A 16 -4.32 -23.26 13.68
C ARG A 16 -3.31 -23.18 12.53
N ALA A 17 -3.53 -23.98 11.49
CA ALA A 17 -2.75 -23.90 10.26
C ALA A 17 -2.80 -22.47 9.68
N PRO A 18 -1.67 -21.91 9.20
CA PRO A 18 -1.63 -20.57 8.62
C PRO A 18 -2.22 -20.61 7.21
N CYS A 19 -3.56 -20.66 7.16
CA CYS A 19 -4.51 -20.61 6.04
C CYS A 19 -3.98 -20.92 4.62
N PRO A 20 -4.52 -21.99 3.98
CA PRO A 20 -5.89 -21.98 3.44
C PRO A 20 -6.69 -23.25 3.82
N GLN A 21 -7.94 -23.31 4.32
CA GLN A 21 -9.02 -22.34 4.57
C GLN A 21 -9.36 -22.24 6.08
N GLY A 22 -8.35 -22.30 6.97
CA GLY A 22 -8.48 -22.06 8.42
C GLY A 22 -8.72 -20.59 8.80
N ARG A 23 -9.67 -19.95 8.11
CA ARG A 23 -10.18 -18.61 8.40
C ARG A 23 -11.27 -18.71 9.46
N ILE A 24 -11.35 -17.73 10.36
CA ILE A 24 -12.39 -17.70 11.40
C ILE A 24 -13.71 -17.14 10.84
N SER A 25 -13.64 -16.13 9.96
CA SER A 25 -14.78 -15.52 9.28
C SER A 25 -14.89 -15.99 7.83
N GLU A 26 -16.06 -15.89 7.19
CA GLU A 26 -16.30 -16.26 5.77
C GLU A 26 -16.24 -15.05 4.85
N SER A 27 -15.77 -15.17 3.60
CA SER A 27 -15.67 -14.02 2.65
C SER A 27 -16.86 -13.95 1.73
N THR A 28 -17.80 -14.85 1.92
CA THR A 28 -19.01 -14.94 1.16
C THR A 28 -20.18 -14.97 2.13
N THR A 29 -21.32 -14.51 1.64
CA THR A 29 -22.60 -14.56 2.33
C THR A 29 -23.69 -14.87 1.30
N THR A 30 -24.89 -15.19 1.75
CA THR A 30 -26.00 -15.52 0.86
C THR A 30 -27.02 -14.38 0.87
N ARG A 31 -27.39 -13.91 -0.32
CA ARG A 31 -28.51 -12.99 -0.53
C ARG A 31 -29.44 -13.58 -1.58
N ASP A 32 -30.72 -13.74 -1.22
CA ASP A 32 -31.75 -14.32 -2.11
C ASP A 32 -31.37 -15.69 -2.71
N GLY A 33 -30.67 -16.51 -1.92
CA GLY A 33 -30.19 -17.84 -2.36
C GLY A 33 -28.95 -17.81 -3.25
N VAL A 34 -28.37 -16.64 -3.52
CA VAL A 34 -27.14 -16.48 -4.32
C VAL A 34 -25.96 -16.19 -3.42
N GLU A 35 -24.85 -16.89 -3.64
CA GLU A 35 -23.57 -16.62 -2.99
C GLU A 35 -22.97 -15.31 -3.53
N ILE A 36 -22.68 -14.39 -2.62
CA ILE A 36 -22.10 -13.08 -2.91
C ILE A 36 -20.90 -12.81 -1.99
N LEU A 37 -20.05 -11.85 -2.35
CA LEU A 37 -18.94 -11.43 -1.50
C LEU A 37 -19.45 -10.75 -0.21
N ASP A 38 -18.89 -11.17 0.92
CA ASP A 38 -19.04 -10.47 2.19
C ASP A 38 -17.92 -9.44 2.35
N ILE A 39 -18.23 -8.18 2.04
CA ILE A 39 -17.28 -7.07 2.14
C ILE A 39 -16.78 -6.80 3.56
N THR A 40 -17.44 -7.35 4.59
CA THR A 40 -17.00 -7.23 5.99
C THR A 40 -15.88 -8.22 6.35
N ASN A 41 -15.61 -9.19 5.48
CA ASN A 41 -14.63 -10.25 5.71
C ASN A 41 -13.79 -10.58 4.47
N TYR A 42 -13.95 -9.81 3.39
CA TYR A 42 -13.23 -10.00 2.14
C TYR A 42 -12.03 -9.05 2.04
N VAL A 43 -10.83 -9.59 2.28
CA VAL A 43 -9.59 -8.80 2.34
C VAL A 43 -9.35 -7.86 1.15
N PRO A 44 -9.56 -8.27 -0.12
CA PRO A 44 -9.35 -7.37 -1.25
C PRO A 44 -10.23 -6.11 -1.21
N PHE A 45 -11.42 -6.18 -0.60
CA PHE A 45 -12.26 -5.00 -0.39
C PHE A 45 -11.60 -4.00 0.56
N PHE A 46 -11.05 -4.45 1.68
CA PHE A 46 -10.34 -3.58 2.63
C PHE A 46 -9.11 -2.93 2.01
N LEU A 47 -8.26 -3.73 1.36
CA LEU A 47 -7.03 -3.23 0.73
C LEU A 47 -7.33 -2.16 -0.33
N SER A 48 -8.30 -2.43 -1.21
CA SER A 48 -8.69 -1.48 -2.25
C SER A 48 -9.33 -0.21 -1.67
N SER A 49 -10.26 -0.36 -0.72
CA SER A 49 -10.97 0.77 -0.10
C SER A 49 -10.02 1.69 0.67
N ILE A 50 -9.13 1.13 1.50
CA ILE A 50 -8.14 1.88 2.26
C ILE A 50 -7.14 2.56 1.33
N ASN A 51 -6.56 1.83 0.36
CA ASN A 51 -5.61 2.42 -0.59
C ASN A 51 -6.23 3.57 -1.39
N ASN A 52 -7.49 3.42 -1.80
CA ASN A 52 -8.21 4.45 -2.54
C ASN A 52 -8.48 5.70 -1.68
N ALA A 53 -8.89 5.53 -0.42
CA ALA A 53 -9.09 6.63 0.52
C ALA A 53 -7.79 7.36 0.83
N LEU A 54 -6.71 6.62 1.13
CA LEU A 54 -5.39 7.18 1.40
C LEU A 54 -4.84 7.93 0.19
N SER A 55 -4.91 7.32 -1.01
CA SER A 55 -4.40 7.91 -2.24
C SER A 55 -5.12 9.20 -2.61
N ARG A 56 -6.45 9.23 -2.54
CA ARG A 56 -7.24 10.44 -2.84
C ARG A 56 -6.96 11.55 -1.84
N GLY A 57 -7.01 11.23 -0.54
CA GLY A 57 -6.80 12.21 0.52
C GLY A 57 -5.38 12.80 0.48
N ALA A 58 -4.37 11.98 0.21
CA ALA A 58 -2.99 12.42 0.09
C ALA A 58 -2.78 13.27 -1.17
N SER A 59 -3.30 12.83 -2.31
CA SER A 59 -3.17 13.55 -3.58
C SER A 59 -3.77 14.96 -3.52
N ASN A 60 -4.94 15.13 -2.90
CA ASN A 60 -5.57 16.44 -2.74
C ASN A 60 -4.75 17.34 -1.80
N LEU A 61 -4.37 16.81 -0.63
CA LEU A 61 -3.61 17.54 0.37
C LEU A 61 -2.24 17.99 -0.16
N TYR A 62 -1.54 17.11 -0.88
CA TYR A 62 -0.21 17.41 -1.40
C TYR A 62 -0.25 18.39 -2.57
N ARG A 63 -1.29 18.32 -3.42
CA ARG A 63 -1.47 19.31 -4.49
C ARG A 63 -1.70 20.69 -3.92
N GLU A 64 -2.59 20.80 -2.93
CA GLU A 64 -2.91 22.07 -2.27
C GLU A 64 -1.67 22.70 -1.60
N ARG A 65 -0.86 21.90 -0.90
CA ARG A 65 0.25 22.42 -0.09
C ARG A 65 1.59 22.53 -0.82
N PHE A 66 1.82 21.68 -1.83
CA PHE A 66 3.15 21.50 -2.44
C PHE A 66 3.12 21.47 -3.97
N GLY A 67 1.94 21.54 -4.60
CA GLY A 67 1.81 21.47 -6.06
C GLY A 67 2.08 20.09 -6.66
N ILE A 68 2.15 19.03 -5.85
CA ILE A 68 2.44 17.67 -6.33
C ILE A 68 1.35 16.67 -5.91
N GLY A 69 1.11 15.65 -6.73
CA GLY A 69 0.16 14.59 -6.44
C GLY A 69 0.76 13.41 -5.69
N ILE A 70 -0.06 12.38 -5.49
CA ILE A 70 0.37 11.15 -4.80
C ILE A 70 1.43 10.36 -5.58
N SER A 71 1.41 10.40 -6.91
CA SER A 71 2.39 9.69 -7.74
C SER A 71 3.78 10.33 -7.63
N GLU A 72 3.82 11.66 -7.61
CA GLU A 72 5.03 12.44 -7.38
C GLU A 72 5.55 12.20 -5.97
N TRP A 73 4.67 12.21 -4.95
CA TRP A 73 5.08 11.87 -3.58
C TRP A 73 5.68 10.47 -3.48
N ARG A 74 5.04 9.45 -4.06
CA ARG A 74 5.58 8.08 -4.07
C ARG A 74 6.93 8.01 -4.78
N THR A 75 7.13 8.79 -5.84
CA THR A 75 8.40 8.88 -6.56
C THR A 75 9.47 9.55 -5.70
N VAL A 76 9.17 10.68 -5.05
CA VAL A 76 10.07 11.36 -4.12
C VAL A 76 10.47 10.44 -2.97
N SER A 77 9.49 9.81 -2.33
CA SER A 77 9.72 8.86 -1.24
C SER A 77 10.59 7.69 -1.69
N MET A 78 10.34 7.13 -2.88
CA MET A 78 11.17 6.05 -3.42
C MET A 78 12.61 6.49 -3.69
N LEU A 79 12.81 7.67 -4.28
CA LEU A 79 14.14 8.21 -4.55
C LEU A 79 14.91 8.59 -3.28
N ALA A 80 14.21 8.91 -2.19
CA ALA A 80 14.83 9.09 -0.87
C ALA A 80 15.30 7.74 -0.26
N ILE A 81 14.55 6.65 -0.52
CA ILE A 81 14.87 5.29 -0.04
C ILE A 81 16.01 4.66 -0.84
N GLU A 82 15.95 4.75 -2.17
CA GLU A 82 16.90 4.15 -3.10
C GLU A 82 17.32 5.20 -4.14
N PRO A 83 18.33 6.05 -3.84
CA PRO A 83 18.83 7.04 -4.79
C PRO A 83 19.55 6.39 -5.99
N GLY A 84 19.55 7.07 -7.14
CA GLY A 84 20.28 6.63 -8.33
C GLY A 84 19.61 5.48 -9.08
N ILE A 85 18.28 5.40 -9.04
CA ILE A 85 17.50 4.33 -9.68
C ILE A 85 16.82 4.78 -10.97
N THR A 86 16.42 3.81 -11.79
CA THR A 86 15.69 4.07 -13.04
C THR A 86 14.18 4.17 -12.80
N ALA A 87 13.46 4.76 -13.75
CA ALA A 87 12.00 4.72 -13.79
C ALA A 87 11.43 3.29 -13.72
N ALA A 88 12.11 2.31 -14.31
CA ALA A 88 11.69 0.90 -14.26
C ALA A 88 11.78 0.35 -12.82
N ARG A 89 12.89 0.64 -12.11
CA ARG A 89 13.08 0.25 -10.72
C ARG A 89 12.03 0.89 -9.80
N ILE A 90 11.67 2.15 -10.07
CA ILE A 90 10.54 2.80 -9.39
C ILE A 90 9.27 1.98 -9.60
N CYS A 91 8.88 1.71 -10.85
CA CYS A 91 7.66 0.93 -11.16
C CYS A 91 7.61 -0.42 -10.44
N GLU A 92 8.75 -1.14 -10.42
CA GLU A 92 8.86 -2.46 -9.77
C GLU A 92 8.61 -2.41 -8.26
N VAL A 93 9.03 -1.34 -7.58
CA VAL A 93 8.96 -1.25 -6.11
C VAL A 93 7.64 -0.63 -5.65
N ILE A 94 7.21 0.47 -6.27
CA ILE A 94 6.01 1.20 -5.82
C ILE A 94 4.72 0.77 -6.53
N ASN A 95 4.78 -0.23 -7.43
CA ASN A 95 3.67 -0.72 -8.24
C ASN A 95 2.91 0.41 -8.97
N LEU A 96 3.62 1.47 -9.36
CA LEU A 96 3.08 2.45 -10.30
C LEU A 96 3.15 1.88 -11.71
N ASP A 97 2.14 2.19 -12.53
CA ASP A 97 2.26 1.94 -13.96
C ASP A 97 3.38 2.82 -14.55
N LYS A 98 3.99 2.31 -15.64
CA LYS A 98 5.13 2.95 -16.29
C LYS A 98 4.86 4.39 -16.72
N ALA A 99 3.64 4.68 -17.15
CA ALA A 99 3.27 6.01 -17.60
C ALA A 99 3.14 6.99 -16.42
N ALA A 100 2.57 6.54 -15.30
CA ALA A 100 2.48 7.31 -14.06
C ALA A 100 3.86 7.62 -13.48
N ALA A 101 4.75 6.63 -13.40
CA ALA A 101 6.12 6.86 -12.91
C ALA A 101 6.90 7.82 -13.82
N SER A 102 6.77 7.67 -15.14
CA SER A 102 7.43 8.57 -16.09
C SER A 102 6.90 10.00 -16.00
N ARG A 103 5.59 10.19 -15.87
CA ARG A 103 4.99 11.53 -15.69
C ARG A 103 5.43 12.16 -14.37
N ALA A 104 5.43 11.39 -13.28
CA ALA A 104 5.86 11.88 -11.98
C ALA A 104 7.34 12.34 -12.00
N LEU A 105 8.23 11.56 -12.61
CA LEU A 105 9.63 11.96 -12.80
C LEU A 105 9.75 13.25 -13.63
N ALA A 106 9.03 13.34 -14.75
CA ALA A 106 9.06 14.53 -15.61
C ALA A 106 8.60 15.78 -14.83
N THR A 107 7.46 15.70 -14.12
CA THR A 107 6.96 16.81 -13.31
C THR A 107 7.94 17.20 -12.20
N LEU A 108 8.57 16.24 -11.53
CA LEU A 108 9.53 16.54 -10.46
C LEU A 108 10.84 17.14 -11.00
N ASP A 109 11.29 16.71 -12.19
CA ASP A 109 12.44 17.29 -12.92
C ASP A 109 12.13 18.74 -13.31
N GLU A 110 10.96 19.00 -13.91
CA GLU A 110 10.48 20.34 -14.27
C GLU A 110 10.36 21.27 -13.07
N LEU A 111 9.93 20.76 -11.91
CA LEU A 111 9.86 21.53 -10.66
C LEU A 111 11.24 21.70 -9.97
N GLY A 112 12.30 21.10 -10.52
CA GLY A 112 13.68 21.22 -10.05
C GLY A 112 13.97 20.46 -8.75
N TYR A 113 13.26 19.36 -8.47
CA TYR A 113 13.48 18.53 -7.28
C TYR A 113 14.47 17.38 -7.49
N LEU A 114 14.80 17.07 -8.75
CA LEU A 114 15.59 15.91 -9.13
C LEU A 114 16.88 16.32 -9.82
N ASP A 115 17.87 15.46 -9.68
CA ASP A 115 19.02 15.39 -10.58
C ASP A 115 19.00 14.03 -11.29
N SER A 116 19.75 13.92 -12.38
CA SER A 116 19.86 12.66 -13.11
C SER A 116 21.10 12.57 -13.98
N VAL A 117 21.44 11.34 -14.37
CA VAL A 117 22.47 11.03 -15.36
C VAL A 117 22.02 9.89 -16.26
N SER A 118 22.48 9.87 -17.51
CA SER A 118 22.31 8.71 -18.38
C SER A 118 23.04 7.49 -17.80
N SER A 119 22.42 6.32 -17.86
CA SER A 119 23.04 5.09 -17.39
C SER A 119 24.17 4.67 -18.34
N GLU A 120 25.32 4.32 -17.76
CA GLU A 120 26.47 3.79 -18.51
C GLU A 120 26.14 2.50 -19.27
N LYS A 121 25.20 1.69 -18.76
CA LYS A 121 24.80 0.40 -19.34
C LYS A 121 23.81 0.55 -20.50
N ASP A 122 22.94 1.55 -20.44
CA ASP A 122 21.95 1.85 -21.47
C ASP A 122 21.68 3.37 -21.48
N PRO A 123 22.25 4.13 -22.43
CA PRO A 123 22.08 5.58 -22.50
C PRO A 123 20.63 6.05 -22.65
N ARG A 124 19.71 5.14 -23.01
CA ARG A 124 18.27 5.42 -23.09
C ARG A 124 17.60 5.44 -21.71
N LYS A 125 18.29 4.99 -20.66
CA LYS A 125 17.81 4.98 -19.28
C LYS A 125 18.51 6.09 -18.51
N ARG A 126 17.75 6.85 -17.72
CA ARG A 126 18.29 7.81 -16.74
C ARG A 126 18.22 7.20 -15.34
N LEU A 127 19.28 7.45 -14.57
CA LEU A 127 19.32 7.25 -13.12
C LEU A 127 18.91 8.57 -12.47
N TRP A 128 18.05 8.50 -11.46
CA TRP A 128 17.45 9.67 -10.82
C TRP A 128 17.73 9.67 -9.33
N TRP A 129 17.89 10.84 -8.73
CA TRP A 129 17.96 11.05 -7.28
C TRP A 129 17.39 12.40 -6.90
N LEU A 130 17.08 12.57 -5.61
CA LEU A 130 16.66 13.87 -5.07
C LEU A 130 17.87 14.80 -4.95
N ASN A 131 17.71 16.05 -5.37
CA ASN A 131 18.65 17.11 -5.01
C ASN A 131 18.29 17.71 -3.64
N GLU A 132 18.99 18.76 -3.21
CA GLU A 132 18.74 19.42 -1.92
C GLU A 132 17.27 19.87 -1.76
N LYS A 133 16.71 20.53 -2.78
CA LYS A 133 15.30 20.96 -2.81
C LYS A 133 14.34 19.76 -2.73
N GLY A 134 14.70 18.64 -3.38
CA GLY A 134 13.95 17.39 -3.31
C GLY A 134 13.92 16.79 -1.90
N TYR A 135 15.06 16.80 -1.20
CA TYR A 135 15.13 16.35 0.20
C TYR A 135 14.38 17.29 1.16
N GLU A 136 14.40 18.60 0.93
CA GLU A 136 13.58 19.55 1.70
C GLU A 136 12.08 19.29 1.51
N LEU A 137 11.64 19.02 0.28
CA LEU A 137 10.26 18.63 -0.01
C LEU A 137 9.92 17.32 0.72
N HIS A 138 10.81 16.32 0.65
CA HIS A 138 10.63 15.05 1.34
C HIS A 138 10.47 15.25 2.86
N ALA A 139 11.33 16.05 3.49
CA ALA A 139 11.29 16.33 4.92
C ALA A 139 9.98 16.99 5.37
N LYS A 140 9.37 17.84 4.52
CA LYS A 140 8.06 18.46 4.80
C LYS A 140 6.92 17.44 4.68
N ILE A 141 6.92 16.62 3.63
CA ILE A 141 5.80 15.71 3.36
C ILE A 141 5.84 14.47 4.25
N ILE A 142 7.02 13.93 4.58
CA ILE A 142 7.12 12.72 5.42
C ILE A 142 6.42 12.89 6.76
N ARG A 143 6.51 14.07 7.38
CA ARG A 143 5.78 14.37 8.64
C ARG A 143 4.26 14.30 8.47
N ILE A 144 3.74 14.79 7.34
CA ILE A 144 2.32 14.71 7.03
C ILE A 144 1.93 13.26 6.72
N ALA A 145 2.75 12.52 5.99
CA ALA A 145 2.52 11.12 5.67
C ALA A 145 2.45 10.26 6.95
N LEU A 146 3.40 10.43 7.87
CA LEU A 146 3.41 9.75 9.17
C LEU A 146 2.20 10.12 10.02
N ARG A 147 1.80 11.40 10.06
CA ARG A 147 0.58 11.79 10.78
C ARG A 147 -0.68 11.15 10.21
N ARG A 148 -0.75 10.99 8.88
CA ARG A 148 -1.87 10.31 8.22
C ARG A 148 -1.90 8.82 8.54
N GLU A 149 -0.73 8.18 8.67
CA GLU A 149 -0.61 6.80 9.15
C GLU A 149 -1.07 6.69 10.60
N GLU A 150 -0.60 7.56 11.50
CA GLU A 150 -1.05 7.61 12.91
C GLU A 150 -2.57 7.65 13.02
N THR A 151 -3.25 8.51 12.24
CA THR A 151 -4.72 8.58 12.22
C THR A 151 -5.36 7.31 11.65
N LEU A 152 -4.73 6.64 10.68
CA LEU A 152 -5.27 5.42 10.07
C LEU A 152 -5.27 4.25 11.07
N ILE A 153 -4.26 4.18 11.93
CA ILE A 153 -4.07 3.10 12.90
C ILE A 153 -4.55 3.47 14.32
N GLU A 154 -5.20 4.63 14.48
CA GLU A 154 -5.67 5.12 15.77
C GLU A 154 -6.63 4.10 16.43
N GLY A 155 -6.33 3.73 17.68
CA GLY A 155 -7.11 2.75 18.44
C GLY A 155 -6.84 1.28 18.10
N ALA A 156 -5.91 0.97 17.20
CA ALA A 156 -5.48 -0.40 16.95
C ALA A 156 -4.69 -0.95 18.15
N ASP A 157 -5.00 -2.19 18.55
CA ASP A 157 -4.16 -2.91 19.49
C ASP A 157 -2.77 -3.17 18.87
N PRO A 158 -1.66 -2.96 19.61
CA PRO A 158 -0.31 -3.15 19.07
C PRO A 158 -0.04 -4.55 18.52
N ASP A 159 -0.56 -5.60 19.17
CA ASP A 159 -0.33 -6.98 18.74
C ASP A 159 -1.13 -7.30 17.48
N ASP A 160 -2.35 -6.77 17.36
CA ASP A 160 -3.19 -6.87 16.17
C ASP A 160 -2.56 -6.14 14.98
N LEU A 161 -2.00 -4.94 15.20
CA LEU A 161 -1.32 -4.18 14.16
C LEU A 161 -0.09 -4.93 13.64
N GLU A 162 0.74 -5.47 14.54
CA GLU A 162 1.89 -6.29 14.17
C GLU A 162 1.46 -7.57 13.43
N ALA A 163 0.36 -8.21 13.85
CA ALA A 163 -0.22 -9.34 13.13
C ALA A 163 -0.66 -8.95 11.71
N ALA A 164 -1.35 -7.81 11.56
CA ALA A 164 -1.77 -7.29 10.27
C ALA A 164 -0.56 -7.02 9.36
N ILE A 165 0.49 -6.38 9.87
CA ILE A 165 1.74 -6.12 9.11
C ILE A 165 2.39 -7.43 8.65
N ARG A 166 2.48 -8.44 9.52
CA ARG A 166 3.00 -9.77 9.15
C ARG A 166 2.20 -10.38 8.00
N VAL A 167 0.87 -10.33 8.08
CA VAL A 167 -0.01 -10.86 7.03
C VAL A 167 0.13 -10.06 5.73
N MET A 168 0.20 -8.72 5.79
CA MET A 168 0.40 -7.88 4.60
C MET A 168 1.75 -8.17 3.91
N ARG A 169 2.83 -8.38 4.66
CA ARG A 169 4.13 -8.80 4.09
C ARG A 169 4.04 -10.15 3.37
N LEU A 170 3.28 -11.11 3.93
CA LEU A 170 3.01 -12.39 3.26
C LEU A 170 2.18 -12.20 1.98
N MET A 171 1.14 -11.35 2.02
CA MET A 171 0.34 -11.00 0.84
C MET A 171 1.21 -10.39 -0.25
N MET A 172 2.09 -9.44 0.08
CA MET A 172 3.04 -8.86 -0.89
C MET A 172 3.92 -9.91 -1.58
N LYS A 173 4.37 -10.94 -0.84
CA LYS A 173 5.10 -12.07 -1.45
C LYS A 173 4.21 -12.89 -2.38
N ASN A 174 2.95 -13.12 -2.01
CA ASN A 174 2.00 -13.91 -2.78
C ASN A 174 1.44 -13.19 -4.01
N VAL A 175 1.42 -11.85 -4.04
CA VAL A 175 0.98 -11.08 -5.22
C VAL A 175 1.77 -11.46 -6.47
N ARG A 176 3.04 -11.88 -6.33
CA ARG A 176 3.87 -12.36 -7.46
C ARG A 176 3.38 -13.67 -8.09
N LYS A 177 2.43 -14.37 -7.46
CA LYS A 177 1.83 -15.61 -7.95
C LYS A 177 0.49 -15.38 -8.65
N LEU A 178 -0.08 -14.18 -8.52
CA LEU A 178 -1.30 -13.75 -9.21
C LEU A 178 -0.91 -13.24 -10.59
#